data_AF-A0A3C2EFM5-F1
#
_entry.id   AF-A0A3C2EFM5-F1
#
_cell.length_a   1.000
_cell.length_b   1.000
_cell.length_c   1.000
_cell.angle_alpha   90.00
_cell.angle_beta   90.00
_cell.angle_gamma   90.00
#
_symmetry.space_group_name_H-M   'P 1'
#
loop_
_entity.id
_entity.type
_entity.pdbx_description
1 polymer ?
#
loop_
_entity_poly.entity_id
_entity_poly.type
_entity_poly.pdbx_seq_one_letter_code
_entity_poly.pdbx_strand_id
1 'polypeptide(L)'
;SIIQINDPVNYLRFHLVSLMEKIRAFPGSKPLKTIILGCTHYPYLILEMEHILNELRNYQENGEFRYRHLMAEKIHLIDPAFNTADELYRYLYETKSINRHGNMLNNSEFYISLPNLANPGVITDPEGRFTYEYKYGRNAGEIQEYVRVVPFVNENILMDVKNRLRKQIPVTWQLIEAFHGNVRIAEK
;
A
#
# COMPACT_ATOMS: atom_id res chain seq x y z
N SER A 1 -16.44 3.55 -22.78
CA SER A 1 -15.76 4.05 -21.58
C SER A 1 -14.28 4.24 -21.86
N ILE A 2 -13.73 5.41 -21.53
CA ILE A 2 -12.30 5.70 -21.66
C ILE A 2 -11.58 4.97 -20.52
N ILE A 3 -10.69 4.03 -20.83
CA ILE A 3 -9.87 3.33 -19.82
C ILE A 3 -8.89 4.36 -19.25
N GLN A 4 -9.01 4.65 -17.94
CA GLN A 4 -8.03 5.48 -17.23
C GLN A 4 -6.89 4.60 -16.74
N ILE A 5 -5.72 4.73 -17.35
CA ILE A 5 -4.52 3.96 -16.95
C ILE A 5 -4.11 4.26 -15.51
N ASN A 6 -4.41 5.46 -14.98
CA ASN A 6 -4.04 5.86 -13.61
C ASN A 6 -5.00 5.35 -12.51
N ASP A 7 -5.97 4.51 -12.86
CA ASP A 7 -6.84 3.87 -11.88
C ASP A 7 -6.17 2.61 -11.28
N PRO A 8 -6.10 2.45 -9.95
CA PRO A 8 -5.46 1.30 -9.31
C PRO A 8 -6.02 -0.06 -9.76
N VAL A 9 -7.32 -0.14 -10.05
CA VAL A 9 -7.97 -1.38 -10.51
C VAL A 9 -7.58 -1.69 -11.95
N ASN A 10 -7.44 -0.66 -12.81
CA ASN A 10 -6.93 -0.85 -14.17
C ASN A 10 -5.46 -1.28 -14.18
N TYR A 11 -4.63 -0.71 -13.31
CA TYR A 11 -3.24 -1.17 -13.11
C TYR A 11 -3.20 -2.62 -12.64
N LEU A 12 -4.04 -2.97 -11.68
CA LEU A 12 -4.15 -4.33 -11.18
C LEU A 12 -4.56 -5.31 -12.27
N ARG A 13 -5.58 -4.97 -13.06
CA ARG A 13 -6.03 -5.76 -14.22
C ARG A 13 -4.90 -5.97 -15.22
N PHE A 14 -4.20 -4.90 -15.58
CA PHE A 14 -3.05 -4.96 -16.48
C PHE A 14 -1.98 -5.93 -15.96
N HIS A 15 -1.65 -5.88 -14.67
CA HIS A 15 -0.67 -6.78 -14.07
C HIS A 15 -1.14 -8.25 -14.05
N LEU A 16 -2.40 -8.51 -13.70
CA LEU A 16 -2.95 -9.87 -13.69
C LEU A 16 -3.04 -10.47 -15.10
N VAL A 17 -3.47 -9.69 -16.10
CA VAL A 17 -3.46 -10.11 -17.51
C VAL A 17 -2.03 -10.39 -17.96
N SER A 18 -1.09 -9.49 -17.67
CA SER A 18 0.31 -9.66 -18.04
C SER A 18 0.94 -10.90 -17.39
N LEU A 19 0.59 -11.20 -16.15
CA LEU A 19 1.00 -12.43 -15.47
C LEU A 19 0.45 -13.67 -16.21
N MET A 20 -0.84 -13.69 -16.53
CA MET A 20 -1.45 -14.83 -17.22
C MET A 20 -0.88 -15.02 -18.63
N GLU A 21 -0.60 -13.94 -19.35
CA GLU A 21 0.05 -14.02 -20.67
C GLU A 21 1.48 -14.56 -20.57
N LYS A 22 2.24 -14.18 -19.53
CA LYS A 22 3.57 -14.76 -19.26
C LYS A 22 3.49 -16.26 -18.95
N ILE A 23 2.52 -16.68 -18.13
CA ILE A 23 2.29 -18.10 -17.83
C ILE A 23 1.92 -18.86 -19.10
N ARG A 24 1.02 -18.31 -19.93
CA ARG A 24 0.59 -18.92 -21.20
C ARG A 24 1.75 -19.07 -22.19
N ALA A 25 2.63 -18.08 -22.27
CA ALA A 25 3.79 -18.11 -23.16
C ALA A 25 4.92 -19.03 -22.68
N PHE A 26 4.95 -19.39 -21.39
CA PHE A 26 5.99 -20.21 -20.81
C PHE A 26 5.71 -21.73 -21.03
N PRO A 27 6.58 -22.47 -21.74
CA PRO A 27 6.38 -23.89 -22.00
C PRO A 27 6.37 -24.73 -20.73
N GLY A 28 5.40 -25.64 -20.61
CA GLY A 28 5.28 -26.52 -19.44
C GLY A 28 4.76 -25.83 -18.18
N SER A 29 4.17 -24.64 -18.32
CA SER A 29 3.51 -23.94 -17.22
C SER A 29 2.50 -24.83 -16.50
N LYS A 30 2.62 -24.87 -15.17
CA LYS A 30 1.61 -25.45 -14.29
C LYS A 30 0.54 -24.40 -13.97
N PRO A 31 -0.69 -24.82 -13.65
CA PRO A 31 -1.74 -23.88 -13.28
C PRO A 31 -1.34 -22.97 -12.11
N LEU A 32 -1.63 -21.67 -12.24
CA LEU A 32 -1.44 -20.68 -11.19
C LEU A 32 -2.30 -21.07 -9.98
N LYS A 33 -1.65 -21.31 -8.84
CA LYS A 33 -2.30 -21.70 -7.59
C LYS A 33 -2.22 -20.64 -6.51
N THR A 34 -1.19 -19.79 -6.54
CA THR A 34 -0.90 -18.86 -5.45
C THR A 34 -0.31 -17.57 -6.01
N ILE A 35 -0.72 -16.43 -5.45
CA ILE A 35 -0.10 -15.12 -5.68
C ILE A 35 0.32 -14.56 -4.32
N ILE A 36 1.59 -14.21 -4.20
CA ILE A 36 2.12 -13.50 -3.03
C ILE A 36 1.91 -12.01 -3.22
N LEU A 37 1.28 -11.35 -2.24
CA LEU A 37 1.01 -9.92 -2.26
C LEU A 37 2.28 -9.15 -1.86
N GLY A 38 3.23 -9.06 -2.79
CA GLY A 38 4.58 -8.54 -2.54
C GLY A 38 4.71 -7.04 -2.25
N CYS A 39 3.60 -6.30 -2.22
CA CYS A 39 3.55 -4.91 -1.80
C CYS A 39 2.51 -4.77 -0.69
N THR A 40 2.85 -4.05 0.37
CA THR A 40 1.98 -3.81 1.55
C THR A 40 0.64 -3.13 1.24
N HIS A 41 0.47 -2.60 0.02
CA HIS A 41 -0.77 -1.99 -0.44
C HIS A 41 -1.76 -2.99 -1.06
N TYR A 42 -1.27 -4.13 -1.56
CA TYR A 42 -2.09 -5.11 -2.25
C TYR A 42 -3.16 -5.82 -1.39
N PRO A 43 -2.97 -6.02 -0.08
CA PRO A 43 -4.03 -6.55 0.77
C PRO A 43 -5.33 -5.72 0.74
N TYR A 44 -5.26 -4.41 0.45
CA TYR A 44 -6.45 -3.55 0.33
C TYR A 44 -7.20 -3.70 -0.99
N LEU A 45 -6.70 -4.52 -1.93
CA LEU A 45 -7.27 -4.73 -3.27
C LEU A 45 -7.66 -6.20 -3.51
N ILE A 46 -7.77 -7.01 -2.45
CA ILE A 46 -8.06 -8.44 -2.56
C ILE A 46 -9.38 -8.71 -3.28
N LEU A 47 -10.43 -7.94 -2.99
CA LEU A 47 -11.75 -8.14 -3.62
C LEU A 47 -11.69 -7.86 -5.13
N GLU A 48 -10.97 -6.80 -5.52
CA GLU A 48 -10.74 -6.45 -6.92
C GLU A 48 -9.89 -7.52 -7.61
N MET A 49 -8.87 -8.05 -6.94
CA MET A 49 -8.05 -9.16 -7.45
C MET A 49 -8.89 -10.41 -7.71
N GLU A 50 -9.70 -10.83 -6.74
CA GLU A 50 -10.58 -11.99 -6.85
C GLU A 50 -11.58 -11.82 -8.00
N HIS A 51 -12.16 -10.63 -8.13
CA HIS A 51 -13.07 -10.29 -9.22
C HIS A 51 -12.38 -10.43 -10.59
N ILE A 52 -11.21 -9.82 -10.76
CA ILE A 52 -10.45 -9.88 -12.01
C ILE A 52 -10.00 -11.31 -12.33
N LEU A 53 -9.54 -12.08 -11.33
CA LEU A 53 -9.16 -13.49 -11.52
C LEU A 53 -10.36 -14.33 -11.98
N ASN A 54 -11.55 -14.08 -11.42
CA ASN A 54 -12.76 -14.75 -11.87
C ASN A 54 -13.12 -14.38 -13.32
N GLU A 55 -12.99 -13.12 -13.71
CA GLU A 55 -13.18 -12.72 -15.12
C GLU A 55 -12.18 -13.42 -16.04
N LEU A 56 -10.89 -13.45 -15.67
CA LEU A 56 -9.85 -14.14 -16.45
C LEU A 56 -10.15 -15.64 -16.60
N ARG A 57 -10.60 -16.30 -15.53
CA ARG A 57 -10.99 -17.72 -15.57
C ARG A 57 -12.16 -17.99 -16.53
N ASN A 58 -13.04 -17.02 -16.72
CA ASN A 58 -14.24 -17.12 -17.54
C ASN A 58 -14.09 -16.44 -18.91
N TYR A 59 -12.96 -15.79 -19.17
CA TYR A 59 -12.72 -15.10 -20.42
C TYR A 59 -12.60 -16.10 -21.58
N GLN A 60 -13.43 -15.89 -22.59
CA GLN A 60 -13.46 -16.69 -23.81
C GLN A 60 -12.96 -15.88 -25.00
N GLU A 61 -12.23 -16.56 -25.87
CA GLU A 61 -11.84 -16.04 -27.18
C GLU A 61 -12.11 -17.14 -28.20
N ASN A 62 -12.88 -16.83 -29.24
CA ASN A 62 -13.32 -17.81 -30.25
C ASN A 62 -14.04 -19.04 -29.66
N GLY A 63 -14.78 -18.86 -28.56
CA GLY A 63 -15.53 -19.92 -27.88
C GLY A 63 -14.70 -20.76 -26.88
N GLU A 64 -13.39 -20.55 -26.81
CA GLU A 64 -12.49 -21.30 -25.94
C GLU A 64 -12.06 -20.48 -24.72
N PHE A 65 -11.95 -21.14 -23.56
CA PHE A 65 -11.50 -20.48 -22.33
C PHE A 65 -9.99 -20.22 -22.37
N ARG A 66 -9.61 -18.96 -22.62
CA ARG A 66 -8.22 -18.57 -22.86
C ARG A 66 -7.27 -18.92 -21.71
N TYR A 67 -7.70 -18.70 -20.46
CA TYR A 67 -6.82 -18.84 -19.29
C TYR A 67 -7.19 -19.99 -18.34
N ARG A 68 -8.39 -20.56 -18.45
CA ARG A 68 -8.94 -21.46 -17.43
C ARG A 68 -8.06 -22.68 -17.13
N HIS A 69 -7.45 -23.26 -18.16
CA HIS A 69 -6.55 -24.42 -18.01
C HIS A 69 -5.21 -24.09 -17.35
N LEU A 70 -4.86 -22.80 -17.26
CA LEU A 70 -3.65 -22.27 -16.62
C LEU A 70 -3.93 -21.74 -15.21
N MET A 71 -5.14 -21.94 -14.70
CA MET A 71 -5.55 -21.44 -13.38
C MET A 71 -6.04 -22.63 -12.56
N ALA A 72 -5.54 -22.77 -11.34
CA ALA A 72 -6.13 -23.69 -10.38
C ALA A 72 -7.58 -23.27 -10.09
N GLU A 73 -8.42 -24.19 -9.64
CA GLU A 73 -9.81 -23.90 -9.29
C GLU A 73 -9.92 -22.78 -8.25
N LYS A 74 -9.01 -22.79 -7.28
CA LYS A 74 -8.82 -21.72 -6.29
C LYS A 74 -7.40 -21.20 -6.35
N ILE A 75 -7.26 -19.89 -6.53
CA ILE A 75 -6.00 -19.17 -6.43
C ILE A 75 -5.93 -18.54 -5.03
N HIS A 76 -4.87 -18.85 -4.28
CA HIS A 76 -4.65 -18.30 -2.94
C HIS A 76 -3.89 -16.98 -3.02
N LEU A 77 -4.46 -15.91 -2.47
CA LEU A 77 -3.77 -14.64 -2.27
C LEU A 77 -3.12 -14.64 -0.89
N ILE A 78 -1.80 -14.46 -0.83
CA ILE A 78 -1.03 -14.56 0.42
C ILE A 78 -0.52 -13.18 0.81
N ASP A 79 -1.04 -12.65 1.91
CA ASP A 79 -0.48 -11.46 2.58
C ASP A 79 0.71 -11.87 3.46
N PRO A 80 1.95 -11.45 3.12
CA PRO A 80 3.12 -11.80 3.91
C PRO A 80 3.13 -11.14 5.30
N ALA A 81 2.31 -10.12 5.57
CA ALA A 81 2.33 -9.40 6.84
C ALA A 81 2.09 -10.30 8.06
N PHE A 82 1.25 -11.34 7.93
CA PHE A 82 1.01 -12.31 9.01
C PHE A 82 2.25 -13.11 9.35
N ASN A 83 2.98 -13.60 8.33
CA ASN A 83 4.23 -14.34 8.52
C ASN A 83 5.31 -13.43 9.13
N THR A 84 5.40 -12.18 8.67
CA THR A 84 6.31 -11.19 9.24
C THR A 84 6.00 -10.89 10.71
N ALA A 85 4.72 -10.78 11.08
CA ALA A 85 4.32 -10.54 12.47
C ALA A 85 4.64 -11.73 13.38
N ASP A 86 4.39 -12.96 12.91
CA ASP A 86 4.74 -14.19 13.64
C ASP A 86 6.26 -14.32 13.83
N GLU A 87 7.04 -14.05 12.78
CA GLU A 87 8.50 -14.08 12.85
C GLU A 87 9.05 -13.03 13.84
N LEU A 88 8.52 -11.79 13.78
CA LEU A 88 8.89 -10.75 14.74
C LEU A 88 8.53 -11.17 16.18
N TYR A 89 7.35 -11.73 16.40
CA TYR A 89 6.94 -12.20 17.72
C TYR A 89 7.88 -13.28 18.25
N ARG A 90 8.19 -14.31 17.43
CA ARG A 90 9.12 -15.38 17.80
C ARG A 90 10.50 -14.83 18.13
N TYR A 91 11.02 -13.92 17.31
CA TYR A 91 12.30 -13.27 17.55
C TYR A 91 12.32 -12.49 18.88
N LEU A 92 11.29 -11.66 19.14
CA LEU A 92 11.18 -10.92 20.40
C LEU A 92 11.04 -11.84 21.61
N TYR A 93 10.32 -12.96 21.46
CA TYR A 93 10.16 -13.96 22.51
C TYR A 93 11.48 -14.64 22.85
N GLU A 94 12.19 -15.15 21.84
CA GLU A 94 13.47 -15.85 21.98
C GLU A 94 14.56 -14.93 22.55
N THR A 95 14.57 -13.66 22.14
CA THR A 95 15.51 -12.65 22.65
C THR A 95 15.11 -12.03 23.99
N LYS A 96 13.98 -12.44 24.57
CA LYS A 96 13.41 -11.87 25.80
C LYS A 96 13.16 -10.35 25.73
N SER A 97 12.89 -9.83 24.53
CA SER A 97 12.67 -8.40 24.25
C SER A 97 11.19 -7.99 24.25
N ILE A 98 10.26 -8.91 24.57
CA ILE A 98 8.83 -8.58 24.63
C ILE A 98 8.55 -7.64 25.81
N ASN A 99 8.00 -6.47 25.49
CA ASN A 99 7.47 -5.56 26.50
C ASN A 99 6.13 -6.08 27.05
N ARG A 100 6.16 -6.70 28.23
CA ARG A 100 4.96 -7.24 28.91
C ARG A 100 4.03 -6.18 29.50
N HIS A 101 4.49 -4.93 29.58
CA HIS A 101 3.73 -3.79 30.10
C HIS A 101 3.48 -2.75 29.01
N GLY A 102 3.54 -3.15 27.74
CA GLY A 102 3.31 -2.26 26.61
C GLY A 102 1.89 -1.72 26.62
N ASN A 103 1.75 -0.40 26.44
CA ASN A 103 0.48 0.28 26.24
C ASN A 103 0.45 0.88 24.84
N MET A 104 -0.05 0.12 23.86
CA MET A 104 -0.09 0.57 22.47
C MET A 104 -0.93 1.83 22.30
N LEU A 105 -2.05 1.96 23.03
CA LEU A 105 -2.95 3.09 22.86
C LEU A 105 -2.29 4.42 23.24
N ASN A 106 -1.51 4.43 24.32
CA ASN A 106 -0.91 5.67 24.84
C ASN A 106 0.52 5.90 24.35
N ASN A 107 1.23 4.85 23.90
CA ASN A 107 2.65 4.93 23.57
C ASN A 107 2.94 4.78 22.07
N SER A 108 1.92 4.60 21.22
CA SER A 108 2.14 4.58 19.76
C SER A 108 2.26 6.01 19.24
N GLU A 109 3.28 6.26 18.44
CA GLU A 109 3.53 7.54 17.79
C GLU A 109 3.54 7.37 16.27
N PHE A 110 3.00 8.37 15.56
CA PHE A 110 2.83 8.32 14.11
C PHE A 110 3.37 9.60 13.47
N TYR A 111 4.12 9.46 12.38
CA TYR A 111 4.77 10.58 11.71
C TYR A 111 4.61 10.49 10.19
N ILE A 112 4.62 11.64 9.52
CA ILE A 112 4.60 11.76 8.05
C ILE A 112 5.62 12.77 7.57
N SER A 113 6.17 12.53 6.38
CA SER A 113 7.01 13.49 5.68
C SER A 113 6.17 14.41 4.82
N LEU A 114 6.24 15.71 5.07
CA LEU A 114 5.62 16.76 4.24
C LEU A 114 6.69 17.57 3.51
N PRO A 115 6.40 18.18 2.34
CA PRO A 115 7.30 19.13 1.70
C PRO A 115 7.81 20.21 2.67
N ASN A 116 9.11 20.48 2.64
CA ASN A 116 9.72 21.47 3.51
C ASN A 116 9.54 22.89 2.94
N LEU A 117 8.48 23.58 3.36
CA LEU A 117 8.17 24.94 2.88
C LEU A 117 9.18 26.00 3.34
N ALA A 118 10.07 25.70 4.30
CA ALA A 118 11.15 26.61 4.67
C ALA A 118 12.33 26.58 3.68
N ASN A 119 12.39 25.57 2.82
CA ASN A 119 13.39 25.47 1.77
C ASN A 119 12.84 26.12 0.49
N PRO A 120 13.39 27.26 0.03
CA PRO A 120 12.90 27.96 -1.16
C PRO A 120 13.10 27.15 -2.46
N GLY A 121 13.95 26.12 -2.43
CA GLY A 121 14.13 25.18 -3.53
C GLY A 121 13.03 24.13 -3.64
N VAL A 122 12.11 24.04 -2.67
CA VAL A 122 10.96 23.13 -2.72
C VAL A 122 9.79 23.76 -3.46
N ILE A 123 9.27 23.07 -4.49
CA ILE A 123 8.13 23.52 -5.28
C ILE A 123 6.92 22.66 -4.96
N THR A 124 5.85 23.31 -4.48
CA THR A 124 4.58 22.65 -4.15
C THR A 124 3.40 23.18 -4.96
N ASP A 125 2.35 22.38 -5.06
CA ASP A 125 1.05 22.78 -5.55
C ASP A 125 0.24 23.54 -4.46
N PRO A 126 -0.97 24.06 -4.79
CA PRO A 126 -1.82 24.77 -3.82
C PRO A 126 -2.22 23.94 -2.60
N GLU A 127 -2.23 22.61 -2.72
CA GLU A 127 -2.53 21.67 -1.63
C GLU A 127 -1.29 21.32 -0.79
N GLY A 128 -0.14 21.94 -1.06
CA GLY A 128 1.10 21.73 -0.31
C GLY A 128 1.80 20.40 -0.62
N ARG A 129 1.48 19.76 -1.75
CA ARG A 129 2.16 18.55 -2.25
C ARG A 129 3.27 18.94 -3.21
N PHE A 130 4.29 18.11 -3.39
CA PHE A 130 5.26 18.36 -4.46
C PHE A 130 4.57 18.38 -5.82
N THR A 131 4.93 19.35 -6.66
CA THR A 131 4.51 19.31 -8.08
C THR A 131 5.13 18.10 -8.78
N TYR A 132 4.51 17.64 -9.86
CA TYR A 132 5.00 16.48 -10.60
C TYR A 132 6.40 16.74 -11.15
N GLU A 133 6.59 17.89 -11.78
CA GLU A 133 7.85 18.36 -12.35
C GLU A 133 8.94 18.41 -11.30
N TYR A 134 8.62 18.89 -10.09
CA TYR A 134 9.59 18.92 -9.00
C TYR A 134 9.93 17.51 -8.49
N LYS A 135 8.91 16.67 -8.23
CA LYS A 135 9.13 15.34 -7.66
C LYS A 135 10.02 14.46 -8.54
N TYR A 136 9.82 14.52 -9.85
CA TYR A 136 10.48 13.67 -10.85
C TYR A 136 11.60 14.37 -11.65
N GLY A 137 11.76 15.69 -11.52
CA GLY A 137 12.79 16.47 -12.20
C GLY A 137 14.02 16.81 -11.33
N ARG A 138 14.12 16.27 -10.12
CA ARG A 138 15.27 16.50 -9.22
C ARG A 138 16.55 15.87 -9.76
N ASN A 139 17.67 16.55 -9.52
CA ASN A 139 18.99 16.03 -9.84
C ASN A 139 19.45 15.03 -8.77
N ALA A 140 19.96 13.88 -9.23
CA ALA A 140 20.59 12.92 -8.33
C ALA A 140 21.86 13.52 -7.70
N GLY A 141 22.07 13.26 -6.41
CA GLY A 141 23.23 13.75 -5.66
C GLY A 141 23.09 15.17 -5.09
N GLU A 142 21.99 15.87 -5.38
CA GLU A 142 21.68 17.13 -4.74
C GLU A 142 21.17 16.87 -3.31
N ILE A 143 21.90 17.37 -2.30
CA ILE A 143 21.56 17.18 -0.89
C ILE A 143 20.92 18.47 -0.37
N GLN A 144 19.63 18.40 -0.05
CA GLN A 144 18.88 19.46 0.61
C GLN A 144 17.76 18.86 1.46
N GLU A 145 17.22 19.64 2.39
CA GLU A 145 16.09 19.22 3.21
C GLU A 145 14.79 19.33 2.40
N TYR A 146 14.49 18.29 1.61
CA TYR A 146 13.30 18.23 0.75
C TYR A 146 11.98 18.15 1.54
N VAL A 147 12.01 17.44 2.66
CA VAL A 147 10.84 17.12 3.47
C VAL A 147 11.12 17.39 4.94
N ARG A 148 10.07 17.63 5.72
CA ARG A 148 10.10 17.61 7.18
C ARG A 148 9.25 16.46 7.69
N VAL A 149 9.78 15.73 8.67
CA VAL A 149 9.03 14.71 9.40
C VAL A 149 8.23 15.42 10.50
N VAL A 150 6.91 15.33 10.42
CA VAL A 150 5.98 15.96 11.36
C VAL A 150 5.05 14.92 11.96
N PRO A 151 4.48 15.17 13.15
CA PRO A 151 3.44 14.30 13.70
C PRO A 151 2.30 14.10 12.70
N PHE A 152 1.84 12.87 12.59
CA PHE A 152 0.63 12.52 11.84
C PHE A 152 -0.57 12.99 12.66
N VAL A 153 -0.96 14.26 12.48
CA VAL A 153 -2.07 14.93 13.19
C VAL A 153 -3.01 15.63 12.21
N ASN A 154 -4.21 16.00 12.67
CA ASN A 154 -5.31 16.47 11.82
C ASN A 154 -4.95 17.63 10.88
N GLU A 155 -4.07 18.53 11.32
CA GLU A 155 -3.60 19.71 10.61
C GLU A 155 -2.67 19.35 9.44
N ASN A 156 -2.00 18.20 9.51
CA ASN A 156 -0.99 17.75 8.56
C ASN A 156 -1.53 16.75 7.53
N ILE A 157 -2.84 16.43 7.57
CA ILE A 157 -3.43 15.35 6.76
C ILE A 157 -4.75 15.80 6.11
N LEU A 158 -4.82 15.61 4.80
CA LEU A 158 -6.03 15.86 4.00
C LEU A 158 -7.21 14.98 4.45
N MET A 159 -8.43 15.51 4.37
CA MET A 159 -9.64 14.82 4.83
C MET A 159 -9.86 13.47 4.15
N ASP A 160 -9.60 13.38 2.85
CA ASP A 160 -9.76 12.13 2.09
C ASP A 160 -8.82 11.02 2.55
N VAL A 161 -7.60 11.38 2.97
CA VAL A 161 -6.64 10.43 3.54
C VAL A 161 -7.17 9.93 4.88
N LYS A 162 -7.68 10.82 5.74
CA LYS A 162 -8.28 10.45 7.03
C LYS A 162 -9.46 9.49 6.86
N ASN A 163 -10.37 9.81 5.94
CA ASN A 163 -11.53 8.96 5.65
C ASN A 163 -11.12 7.57 5.13
N ARG A 164 -10.11 7.53 4.25
CA ARG A 164 -9.57 6.28 3.72
C ARG A 164 -8.95 5.41 4.82
N LEU A 165 -8.09 5.98 5.66
CA LEU A 165 -7.43 5.24 6.74
C LEU A 165 -8.45 4.74 7.78
N ARG A 166 -9.42 5.57 8.17
CA ARG A 166 -10.50 5.16 9.07
C ARG A 166 -11.28 3.95 8.53
N LYS A 167 -11.50 3.91 7.21
CA LYS A 167 -12.21 2.80 6.55
C LYS A 167 -11.34 1.55 6.39
N GLN A 168 -10.07 1.70 5.99
CA GLN A 168 -9.21 0.58 5.59
C GLN A 168 -8.45 -0.04 6.76
N ILE A 169 -8.09 0.75 7.78
CA ILE A 169 -7.29 0.33 8.94
C ILE A 169 -7.87 0.86 10.26
N PRO A 170 -9.13 0.52 10.60
CA PRO A 170 -9.84 1.13 11.73
C PRO A 170 -9.13 0.98 13.08
N VAL A 171 -8.44 -0.14 13.31
CA VAL A 171 -7.70 -0.38 14.56
C VAL A 171 -6.48 0.54 14.64
N THR A 172 -5.67 0.64 13.58
CA THR A 172 -4.54 1.57 13.52
C THR A 172 -5.01 3.02 13.63
N TRP A 173 -6.17 3.35 13.03
CA TRP A 173 -6.75 4.67 13.11
C TRP A 173 -7.10 5.08 14.55
N GLN A 174 -7.54 4.15 15.40
CA GLN A 174 -7.77 4.43 16.83
C GLN A 174 -6.47 4.80 17.56
N LEU A 175 -5.35 4.15 17.23
CA LEU A 175 -4.04 4.49 17.78
C LEU A 175 -3.58 5.87 17.31
N ILE A 176 -3.83 6.21 16.05
CA ILE A 176 -3.56 7.53 15.48
C ILE A 176 -4.39 8.60 16.20
N GLU A 177 -5.68 8.37 16.43
CA GLU A 177 -6.55 9.30 17.17
C GLU A 177 -6.08 9.50 18.62
N ALA A 178 -5.62 8.43 19.28
CA ALA A 178 -5.03 8.53 20.62
C ALA A 178 -3.73 9.35 20.61
N PHE A 179 -2.85 9.14 19.62
CA PHE A 179 -1.65 9.93 19.44
C PHE A 179 -1.97 11.42 19.23
N HIS A 180 -2.98 11.76 18.42
CA HIS A 180 -3.41 13.15 18.23
C HIS A 180 -3.73 13.86 19.56
N GLY A 181 -4.41 13.17 20.49
CA GLY A 181 -4.75 13.72 21.81
C GLY A 181 -3.54 13.93 22.72
N ASN A 182 -2.44 13.22 22.47
CA ASN A 182 -1.21 13.29 23.25
C ASN A 182 -0.22 14.33 22.71
N VAL A 183 -0.32 14.69 21.43
CA VAL A 183 0.51 15.75 20.84
C VAL A 183 0.03 17.10 21.36
N ARG A 184 0.75 17.65 22.35
CA ARG A 184 0.61 19.07 22.72
C ARG A 184 1.02 19.90 21.51
N ILE A 185 0.08 20.59 20.88
CA ILE A 185 0.40 21.62 19.90
C ILE A 185 1.22 22.66 20.66
N ALA A 186 2.52 22.73 20.40
CA ALA A 186 3.32 23.86 20.83
C ALA A 186 2.69 25.09 20.16
N GLU A 187 2.10 25.97 20.97
CA GLU A 187 1.64 27.28 20.52
C GLU A 187 2.79 27.93 19.73
N LYS A 188 2.50 28.26 18.47
CA LYS A 188 3.38 29.11 17.65
C LYS A 188 3.07 30.57 17.95
#